data_AF-A0A351YGM8-F1
#
_entry.id   AF-A0A351YGM8-F1
#
_cell.length_a   1.000
_cell.length_b   1.000
_cell.length_c   1.000
_cell.angle_alpha   90.00
_cell.angle_beta   90.00
_cell.angle_gamma   90.00
#
_symmetry.space_group_name_H-M   'P 1'
#
loop_
_entity.id
_entity.type
_entity.pdbx_description
1 polymer ?
#
loop_
_entity_poly.entity_id
_entity_poly.type
_entity_poly.pdbx_seq_one_letter_code
_entity_poly.pdbx_strand_id
1 'polypeptide(L)'
;MTEQKQLTDIYERLNLLRHEGVKMKDIAAHAGISPSVLSALYATVLPEFCRQLPEKGFDEALDEALTQVNNLSRKRLFELLDDLHARLLDLSDKMTASASRKVHPFINFLKEATVLSAGKLGNLPGIYMSYSCSSSVRALKAEPFYFTLSDDCHSFIAGRKSIHGSIREGVGIIQEQQLMYILFNAFQKPNMSLVTVYLQLPFLEHIRYLRGLYLVPDYNKNPIARRIVLVKLCDSYSPEEFERTEAGIITQDKFTDEQRQIFDYTCCNSDYIKMCTLPSPKLDLRDLEAEKKFLDAESSIFEQ
;
A
#
# COMPACT_ATOMS: atom_id res chain seq x y z
N MET A 1 -24.39 15.57 -28.11
CA MET A 1 -24.59 15.72 -26.65
C MET A 1 -25.39 16.99 -26.42
N THR A 2 -26.10 17.13 -25.30
CA THR A 2 -26.67 18.45 -24.92
C THR A 2 -25.56 19.34 -24.39
N GLU A 3 -25.62 20.64 -24.65
CA GLU A 3 -24.61 21.63 -24.26
C GLU A 3 -24.34 21.62 -22.74
N GLN A 4 -25.39 21.42 -21.94
CA GLN A 4 -25.30 21.18 -20.50
C GLN A 4 -24.35 20.03 -20.14
N LYS A 5 -24.45 18.90 -20.85
CA LYS A 5 -23.59 17.74 -20.58
C LYS A 5 -22.14 18.01 -20.97
N GLN A 6 -21.91 18.78 -22.04
CA GLN A 6 -20.56 19.15 -22.45
C GLN A 6 -19.89 20.07 -21.41
N LEU A 7 -20.59 21.07 -20.88
CA LEU A 7 -20.03 21.96 -19.86
C LEU A 7 -19.69 21.22 -18.56
N THR A 8 -20.56 20.30 -18.10
CA THR A 8 -20.27 19.47 -16.93
C THR A 8 -19.09 18.54 -17.17
N ASP A 9 -19.02 17.88 -18.34
CA ASP A 9 -17.90 16.99 -18.69
C ASP A 9 -16.57 17.75 -18.85
N ILE A 10 -16.59 18.96 -19.41
CA ILE A 10 -15.42 19.86 -19.44
C ILE A 10 -14.93 20.16 -18.02
N TYR A 11 -15.84 20.45 -17.09
CA TYR A 11 -15.47 20.75 -15.71
C TYR A 11 -14.83 19.56 -14.99
N GLU A 12 -15.42 18.37 -15.12
CA GLU A 12 -14.88 17.13 -14.56
C GLU A 12 -13.48 16.82 -15.13
N ARG A 13 -13.30 16.92 -16.45
CA ARG A 13 -12.01 16.69 -17.10
C ARG A 13 -10.94 17.69 -16.66
N LEU A 14 -11.30 18.97 -16.55
CA LEU A 14 -10.36 19.98 -16.05
C LEU A 14 -9.95 19.68 -14.60
N ASN A 15 -10.88 19.24 -13.74
CA ASN A 15 -10.57 18.82 -12.38
C ASN A 15 -9.60 17.64 -12.34
N LEU A 16 -9.82 16.62 -13.19
CA LEU A 16 -8.92 15.46 -13.31
C LEU A 16 -7.51 15.89 -13.75
N LEU A 17 -7.40 16.65 -14.84
CA LEU A 17 -6.11 17.14 -15.35
C LEU A 17 -5.35 17.98 -14.31
N ARG A 18 -6.08 18.79 -13.53
CA ARG A 18 -5.48 19.59 -12.46
C ARG A 18 -5.05 18.74 -11.27
N HIS A 19 -5.80 17.70 -10.92
CA HIS A 19 -5.43 16.74 -9.88
C HIS A 19 -4.18 15.93 -10.27
N GLU A 20 -4.04 15.56 -11.54
CA GLU A 20 -2.86 14.90 -12.11
C GLU A 20 -1.63 15.83 -12.25
N GLY A 21 -1.76 17.10 -11.85
CA GLY A 21 -0.64 18.04 -11.80
C GLY A 21 -0.34 18.78 -13.10
N VAL A 22 -1.22 18.71 -14.10
CA VAL A 22 -1.05 19.44 -15.36
C VAL A 22 -1.22 20.95 -15.13
N LYS A 23 -0.28 21.74 -15.65
CA LYS A 23 -0.32 23.20 -15.49
C LYS A 23 -1.37 23.80 -16.42
N MET A 24 -2.11 24.80 -15.93
CA MET A 24 -3.18 25.47 -16.67
C MET A 24 -2.71 26.03 -18.03
N LYS A 25 -1.47 26.52 -18.10
CA LYS A 25 -0.86 27.00 -19.34
C LYS A 25 -0.73 25.93 -20.42
N ASP A 26 -0.48 24.68 -20.02
CA ASP A 26 -0.23 23.57 -20.94
C ASP A 26 -1.57 23.04 -21.46
N ILE A 27 -2.60 22.99 -20.60
CA ILE A 27 -3.99 22.70 -20.99
C ILE A 27 -4.49 23.75 -21.98
N ALA A 28 -4.29 25.04 -21.67
CA ALA A 28 -4.72 26.14 -22.53
C ALA A 28 -4.05 26.11 -23.92
N ALA A 29 -2.74 25.85 -23.96
CA ALA A 29 -1.99 25.71 -25.21
C ALA A 29 -2.52 24.54 -26.07
N HIS A 30 -2.86 23.41 -25.45
CA HIS A 30 -3.40 22.25 -26.16
C HIS A 30 -4.84 22.48 -26.66
N ALA A 31 -5.66 23.10 -25.82
CA ALA A 31 -7.04 23.47 -26.13
C ALA A 31 -7.13 24.63 -27.15
N GLY A 32 -6.03 25.31 -27.45
CA GLY A 32 -6.02 26.44 -28.39
C GLY A 32 -6.72 27.68 -27.85
N ILE A 33 -6.83 27.82 -26.53
CA ILE A 33 -7.49 28.95 -25.87
C ILE A 33 -6.51 29.74 -25.01
N SER A 34 -6.85 31.00 -24.72
CA SER A 34 -6.04 31.82 -23.82
C SER A 34 -6.02 31.21 -22.41
N PRO A 35 -4.86 31.14 -21.73
CA PRO A 35 -4.79 30.74 -20.33
C PRO A 35 -5.70 31.56 -19.41
N SER A 36 -5.91 32.85 -19.70
CA SER A 36 -6.81 33.70 -18.92
C SER A 36 -8.29 33.32 -19.07
N VAL A 37 -8.71 32.90 -20.27
CA VAL A 37 -10.08 32.45 -20.55
C VAL A 37 -10.30 31.09 -19.91
N LEU A 38 -9.35 30.16 -20.05
CA LEU A 38 -9.46 28.85 -19.42
C LEU A 38 -9.49 28.96 -17.88
N SER A 39 -8.70 29.87 -17.31
CA SER A 39 -8.66 30.08 -15.86
C SER A 39 -9.97 30.67 -15.33
N ALA A 40 -10.56 31.64 -16.04
CA ALA A 40 -11.87 32.21 -15.70
C ALA A 40 -12.98 31.15 -15.82
N LEU A 41 -12.94 30.33 -16.87
CA LEU A 41 -13.87 29.23 -17.08
C LEU A 41 -13.77 28.19 -15.94
N TYR A 42 -12.55 27.76 -15.59
CA TYR A 42 -12.30 26.73 -14.59
C TYR A 42 -12.56 27.20 -13.14
N ALA A 43 -12.12 28.41 -12.78
CA ALA A 43 -12.15 28.87 -11.39
C ALA A 43 -13.44 29.58 -11.00
N THR A 44 -14.22 30.06 -11.98
CA THR A 44 -15.38 30.92 -11.71
C THR A 44 -16.63 30.43 -12.44
N VAL A 45 -16.60 30.33 -13.77
CA VAL A 45 -17.82 30.05 -14.54
C VAL A 45 -18.34 28.62 -14.33
N LEU A 46 -17.50 27.59 -14.49
CA LEU A 46 -17.95 26.20 -14.36
C LEU A 46 -18.34 25.81 -12.93
N PRO A 47 -17.61 26.18 -11.87
CA PRO A 47 -18.02 25.90 -10.50
C PRO A 47 -19.38 26.54 -10.17
N GLU A 48 -19.57 27.80 -10.57
CA GLU A 48 -20.81 28.53 -10.29
C GLU A 48 -21.99 27.99 -11.12
N PHE A 49 -21.76 27.67 -12.40
CA PHE A 49 -22.73 26.99 -13.26
C PHE A 49 -23.17 25.66 -12.64
N CYS A 50 -22.23 24.78 -12.26
CA CYS A 50 -22.55 23.48 -11.66
C CYS A 50 -23.31 23.61 -10.33
N ARG A 51 -23.00 24.64 -9.52
CA ARG A 51 -23.69 24.91 -8.25
C ARG A 51 -25.14 25.33 -8.47
N GLN A 52 -25.41 26.18 -9.47
CA GLN A 52 -26.73 26.76 -9.71
C GLN A 52 -27.64 25.90 -10.62
N LEU A 53 -27.05 24.98 -11.41
CA LEU A 53 -27.75 24.14 -12.38
C LEU A 53 -28.98 23.38 -11.82
N PRO A 54 -28.96 22.81 -10.59
CA PRO A 54 -30.12 22.09 -10.04
C PRO A 54 -31.30 22.99 -9.69
N GLU A 55 -31.05 24.27 -9.37
CA GLU A 55 -32.08 25.20 -8.86
C GLU A 55 -32.67 26.09 -9.94
N LYS A 56 -31.83 26.59 -10.87
CA LYS A 56 -32.21 27.63 -11.84
C LYS A 56 -32.30 27.12 -13.29
N GLY A 57 -31.88 25.89 -13.55
CA GLY A 57 -31.83 25.34 -14.91
C GLY A 57 -30.67 25.92 -15.75
N PHE A 58 -30.56 25.44 -16.98
CA PHE A 58 -29.36 25.65 -17.82
C PHE A 58 -29.09 27.11 -18.17
N ASP A 59 -30.09 27.81 -18.72
CA ASP A 59 -29.90 29.16 -19.28
C ASP A 59 -29.61 30.20 -18.19
N GLU A 60 -30.39 30.21 -17.11
CA GLU A 60 -30.24 31.15 -16.01
C GLU A 60 -28.93 30.93 -15.24
N ALA A 61 -28.57 29.67 -14.95
CA ALA A 61 -27.32 29.34 -14.27
C ALA A 61 -26.09 29.75 -15.09
N LEU A 62 -26.14 29.58 -16.42
CA LEU A 62 -25.02 29.93 -17.29
C LEU A 62 -24.86 31.45 -17.44
N ASP A 63 -25.97 32.17 -17.63
CA ASP A 63 -25.94 33.63 -17.78
C ASP A 63 -25.41 34.28 -16.49
N GLU A 64 -25.85 33.81 -15.31
CA GLU A 64 -25.38 34.32 -14.03
C GLU A 64 -23.89 34.02 -13.80
N ALA A 65 -23.43 32.80 -14.12
CA ALA A 65 -22.03 32.42 -14.01
C ALA A 65 -21.12 33.26 -14.93
N LEU A 66 -21.60 33.61 -16.14
CA LEU A 66 -20.86 34.44 -17.09
C LEU A 66 -20.77 35.90 -16.66
N THR A 67 -21.72 36.42 -15.88
CA THR A 67 -21.64 37.81 -15.37
C THR A 67 -20.43 38.05 -14.45
N GLN A 68 -19.90 36.98 -13.86
CA GLN A 68 -18.75 37.02 -12.95
C GLN A 68 -17.41 37.21 -13.67
N VAL A 69 -17.39 37.11 -15.00
CA VAL A 69 -16.17 37.19 -15.81
C VAL A 69 -16.32 38.19 -16.95
N ASN A 70 -15.30 39.00 -17.19
CA ASN A 70 -15.32 40.05 -18.22
C ASN A 70 -14.66 39.62 -19.55
N ASN A 71 -14.03 38.45 -19.58
CA ASN A 71 -13.18 37.99 -20.69
C ASN A 71 -13.79 36.84 -21.50
N LEU A 72 -15.01 36.39 -21.14
CA LEU A 72 -15.73 35.29 -21.78
C LEU A 72 -17.21 35.64 -21.86
N SER A 73 -17.76 35.66 -23.08
CA SER A 73 -19.20 35.85 -23.32
C SER A 73 -19.87 34.53 -23.66
N ARG A 74 -21.20 34.46 -23.53
CA ARG A 74 -21.99 33.28 -23.89
C ARG A 74 -21.73 32.83 -25.32
N LYS A 75 -21.82 33.75 -26.28
CA LYS A 75 -21.55 33.49 -27.70
C LYS A 75 -20.15 32.89 -27.91
N ARG A 76 -19.13 33.49 -27.29
CA ARG A 76 -17.74 33.03 -27.41
C ARG A 76 -17.52 31.65 -26.76
N LEU A 77 -18.20 31.36 -25.65
CA LEU A 77 -18.15 30.06 -25.01
C LEU A 77 -18.72 28.97 -25.93
N PHE A 78 -19.87 29.20 -26.54
CA PHE A 78 -20.48 28.26 -27.47
C PHE A 78 -19.66 28.07 -28.75
N GLU A 79 -19.06 29.12 -29.30
CA GLU A 79 -18.14 29.02 -30.44
C GLU A 79 -16.90 28.14 -30.14
N LEU A 80 -16.48 28.08 -28.87
CA LEU A 80 -15.33 27.30 -28.42
C LEU A 80 -15.72 25.94 -27.82
N LEU A 81 -17.02 25.68 -27.60
CA LEU A 81 -17.48 24.58 -26.74
C LEU A 81 -17.10 23.21 -27.31
N ASP A 82 -17.44 22.96 -28.57
CA ASP A 82 -17.17 21.67 -29.23
C ASP A 82 -15.67 21.41 -29.39
N ASP A 83 -14.92 22.42 -29.83
CA ASP A 83 -13.47 22.32 -30.00
C ASP A 83 -12.75 22.12 -28.65
N LEU A 84 -13.17 22.82 -27.61
CA LEU A 84 -12.62 22.68 -26.26
C LEU A 84 -12.92 21.28 -25.71
N HIS A 85 -14.15 20.81 -25.86
CA HIS A 85 -14.57 19.48 -25.43
C HIS A 85 -13.75 18.39 -26.12
N ALA A 86 -13.65 18.43 -27.45
CA ALA A 86 -12.89 17.46 -28.24
C ALA A 86 -11.38 17.45 -27.92
N ARG A 87 -10.78 18.64 -27.73
CA ARG A 87 -9.34 18.75 -27.40
C ARG A 87 -9.03 18.31 -25.97
N LEU A 88 -9.93 18.55 -25.02
CA LEU A 88 -9.77 18.04 -23.65
C LEU A 88 -9.96 16.52 -23.59
N LEU A 89 -10.86 15.97 -24.41
CA LEU A 89 -10.99 14.53 -24.63
C LEU A 89 -9.68 13.93 -25.15
N ASP A 90 -9.15 14.45 -26.26
CA ASP A 90 -7.88 13.99 -26.86
C ASP A 90 -6.69 14.15 -25.89
N LEU A 91 -6.64 15.24 -25.11
CA LEU A 91 -5.61 15.42 -24.09
C LEU A 91 -5.72 14.38 -22.98
N SER A 92 -6.93 14.12 -22.49
CA SER A 92 -7.20 13.11 -21.47
C SER A 92 -6.86 11.70 -21.97
N ASP A 93 -7.15 11.39 -23.23
CA ASP A 93 -6.83 10.10 -23.86
C ASP A 93 -5.32 9.95 -24.10
N LYS A 94 -4.64 11.02 -24.53
CA LYS A 94 -3.18 11.06 -24.62
C LYS A 94 -2.52 10.97 -23.26
N MET A 95 -3.12 11.54 -22.22
CA MET A 95 -2.62 11.47 -20.86
C MET A 95 -2.80 10.08 -20.27
N THR A 96 -3.95 9.43 -20.41
CA THR A 96 -4.12 8.02 -20.02
C THR A 96 -3.18 7.09 -20.81
N ALA A 97 -2.97 7.35 -22.11
CA ALA A 97 -1.98 6.66 -22.94
C ALA A 97 -0.51 7.03 -22.65
N SER A 98 -0.25 8.10 -21.88
CA SER A 98 1.10 8.50 -21.45
C SER A 98 1.38 8.22 -19.97
N ALA A 99 0.36 8.10 -19.13
CA ALA A 99 0.40 7.50 -17.80
C ALA A 99 0.65 5.99 -17.91
N SER A 100 0.28 5.38 -19.05
CA SER A 100 0.76 4.06 -19.45
C SER A 100 2.20 4.05 -19.99
N ARG A 101 2.98 5.15 -19.89
CA ARG A 101 4.44 5.11 -20.06
C ARG A 101 5.08 4.36 -18.90
N LYS A 102 5.09 3.04 -19.10
CA LYS A 102 5.93 2.01 -18.50
C LYS A 102 5.99 2.10 -16.97
N VAL A 103 4.86 1.79 -16.33
CA VAL A 103 4.94 1.05 -15.06
C VAL A 103 5.96 -0.06 -15.28
N HIS A 104 7.03 -0.07 -14.47
CA HIS A 104 8.14 -0.99 -14.67
C HIS A 104 7.58 -2.42 -14.76
N PRO A 105 8.03 -3.28 -15.70
CA PRO A 105 7.42 -4.59 -15.93
C PRO A 105 7.26 -5.42 -14.66
N PHE A 106 8.22 -5.32 -13.73
CA PHE A 106 8.13 -5.96 -12.41
C PHE A 106 6.93 -5.52 -11.56
N ILE A 107 6.53 -4.25 -11.60
CA ILE A 107 5.37 -3.76 -10.85
C ILE A 107 4.07 -4.30 -11.45
N ASN A 108 3.99 -4.41 -12.78
CA ASN A 108 2.87 -5.09 -13.44
C ASN A 108 2.84 -6.57 -13.06
N PHE A 109 3.99 -7.25 -13.06
CA PHE A 109 4.10 -8.64 -12.61
C PHE A 109 3.64 -8.81 -11.16
N LEU A 110 4.04 -7.92 -10.24
CA LEU A 110 3.55 -7.93 -8.87
C LEU A 110 2.03 -7.75 -8.79
N LYS A 111 1.48 -6.80 -9.55
CA LYS A 111 0.03 -6.57 -9.62
C LYS A 111 -0.71 -7.83 -10.10
N GLU A 112 -0.25 -8.42 -11.20
CA GLU A 112 -0.82 -9.66 -11.75
C GLU A 112 -0.69 -10.83 -10.76
N ALA A 113 0.45 -10.97 -10.11
CA ALA A 113 0.69 -12.02 -9.12
C ALA A 113 -0.26 -11.89 -7.92
N THR A 114 -0.50 -10.67 -7.42
CA THR A 114 -1.47 -10.41 -6.34
C THR A 114 -2.90 -10.75 -6.76
N VAL A 115 -3.30 -10.42 -7.99
CA VAL A 115 -4.61 -10.78 -8.55
C VAL A 115 -4.77 -12.30 -8.66
N LEU A 116 -3.78 -12.99 -9.20
CA LEU A 116 -3.80 -14.46 -9.31
C LEU A 116 -3.81 -15.15 -7.93
N SER A 117 -3.25 -14.49 -6.91
CA SER A 117 -3.22 -14.99 -5.54
C SER A 117 -4.56 -14.83 -4.82
N ALA A 118 -5.34 -13.80 -5.16
CA ALA A 118 -6.68 -13.61 -4.64
C ALA A 118 -7.57 -14.85 -4.88
N GLY A 119 -7.50 -15.42 -6.10
CA GLY A 119 -8.23 -16.65 -6.45
C GLY A 119 -7.72 -17.94 -5.79
N LYS A 120 -6.59 -17.89 -5.07
CA LYS A 120 -5.94 -19.05 -4.42
C LYS A 120 -6.06 -19.02 -2.89
N LEU A 121 -6.73 -18.03 -2.32
CA LEU A 121 -6.79 -17.84 -0.87
C LEU A 121 -7.47 -19.00 -0.13
N GLY A 122 -8.52 -19.60 -0.70
CA GLY A 122 -9.20 -20.75 -0.08
C GLY A 122 -9.55 -20.47 1.38
N ASN A 123 -8.99 -21.26 2.30
CA ASN A 123 -9.22 -21.17 3.76
C ASN A 123 -8.15 -20.34 4.51
N LEU A 124 -7.30 -19.61 3.79
CA LEU A 124 -6.30 -18.71 4.38
C LEU A 124 -6.87 -17.41 4.99
N PRO A 125 -7.98 -16.81 4.51
CA PRO A 125 -8.52 -15.62 5.13
C PRO A 125 -8.78 -15.81 6.62
N GLY A 126 -8.65 -14.73 7.39
CA GLY A 126 -8.78 -14.78 8.84
C GLY A 126 -7.80 -13.89 9.60
N ILE A 127 -7.88 -13.98 10.92
CA ILE A 127 -6.96 -13.33 11.87
C ILE A 127 -6.00 -14.38 12.42
N TYR A 128 -4.73 -14.03 12.52
CA TYR A 128 -3.65 -14.87 13.00
C TYR A 128 -2.87 -14.15 14.11
N MET A 129 -2.45 -14.88 15.14
CA MET A 129 -1.42 -14.40 16.05
C MET A 129 -0.06 -14.88 15.56
N SER A 130 0.83 -13.95 15.25
CA SER A 130 2.22 -14.29 14.94
C SER A 130 3.08 -14.31 16.19
N TYR A 131 4.01 -15.25 16.24
CA TYR A 131 5.01 -15.40 17.28
C TYR A 131 6.40 -15.44 16.66
N SER A 132 7.30 -14.63 17.21
CA SER A 132 8.71 -14.57 16.82
C SER A 132 9.58 -14.16 18.00
N CYS A 133 10.89 -14.35 17.87
CA CYS A 133 11.84 -13.88 18.89
C CYS A 133 11.87 -12.35 18.97
N SER A 134 11.70 -11.81 20.17
CA SER A 134 11.88 -10.39 20.44
C SER A 134 13.35 -9.97 20.26
N SER A 135 13.58 -8.76 19.75
CA SER A 135 14.94 -8.26 19.48
C SER A 135 15.74 -7.89 20.73
N SER A 136 15.05 -7.63 21.84
CA SER A 136 15.62 -6.99 23.03
C SER A 136 15.67 -7.89 24.25
N VAL A 137 14.77 -8.89 24.31
CA VAL A 137 14.61 -9.78 25.47
C VAL A 137 14.30 -11.17 24.94
N ARG A 138 14.77 -12.21 25.64
CA ARG A 138 14.48 -13.61 25.34
C ARG A 138 13.03 -13.96 25.70
N ALA A 139 12.10 -13.46 24.87
CA ALA A 139 10.66 -13.48 25.06
C ALA A 139 9.94 -13.61 23.72
N LEU A 140 8.70 -14.10 23.74
CA LEU A 140 7.86 -14.17 22.55
C LEU A 140 7.30 -12.80 22.23
N LYS A 141 7.55 -12.33 21.01
CA LYS A 141 6.88 -11.18 20.43
C LYS A 141 5.62 -11.68 19.72
N ALA A 142 4.46 -11.32 20.27
CA ALA A 142 3.15 -11.66 19.77
C ALA A 142 2.55 -10.48 19.00
N GLU A 143 2.30 -10.65 17.71
CA GLU A 143 1.74 -9.59 16.85
C GLU A 143 0.62 -10.13 15.95
N PRO A 144 -0.56 -9.49 15.95
CA PRO A 144 -1.67 -9.89 15.08
C PRO A 144 -1.37 -9.65 13.60
N PHE A 145 -1.82 -10.59 12.77
CA PHE A 145 -1.87 -10.51 11.32
C PHE A 145 -3.30 -10.79 10.84
N TYR A 146 -3.68 -10.26 9.68
CA TYR A 146 -4.89 -10.69 8.99
C TYR A 146 -4.62 -10.91 7.52
N PHE A 147 -5.38 -11.84 6.95
CA PHE A 147 -5.43 -12.11 5.51
C PHE A 147 -6.87 -11.91 5.04
N THR A 148 -7.03 -11.12 3.98
CA THR A 148 -8.33 -10.84 3.40
C THR A 148 -8.21 -10.57 1.90
N LEU A 149 -9.35 -10.60 1.22
CA LEU A 149 -9.49 -10.02 -0.10
C LEU A 149 -9.73 -8.52 0.02
N SER A 150 -9.31 -7.77 -1.00
CA SER A 150 -9.78 -6.41 -1.24
C SER A 150 -11.29 -6.39 -1.50
N ASP A 151 -11.93 -5.23 -1.33
CA ASP A 151 -13.37 -5.06 -1.53
C ASP A 151 -13.83 -5.45 -2.95
N ASP A 152 -12.97 -5.27 -3.94
CA ASP A 152 -13.20 -5.67 -5.34
C ASP A 152 -12.82 -7.15 -5.62
N CYS A 153 -12.39 -7.90 -4.61
CA CYS A 153 -11.91 -9.28 -4.68
C CYS A 153 -10.75 -9.50 -5.67
N HIS A 154 -10.05 -8.44 -6.08
CA HIS A 154 -8.98 -8.52 -7.06
C HIS A 154 -7.58 -8.51 -6.45
N SER A 155 -7.44 -8.41 -5.13
CA SER A 155 -6.13 -8.41 -4.48
C SER A 155 -6.16 -9.15 -3.15
N PHE A 156 -5.13 -9.96 -2.92
CA PHE A 156 -4.85 -10.51 -1.59
C PHE A 156 -4.15 -9.44 -0.73
N ILE A 157 -4.88 -8.96 0.28
CA ILE A 157 -4.39 -8.04 1.31
C ILE A 157 -3.91 -8.83 2.52
N ALA A 158 -2.72 -8.47 3.00
CA ALA A 158 -2.19 -8.95 4.26
C ALA A 158 -1.80 -7.76 5.13
N GLY A 159 -2.30 -7.73 6.36
CA GLY A 159 -1.98 -6.68 7.32
C GLY A 159 -1.42 -7.21 8.62
N ARG A 160 -0.76 -6.32 9.37
CA ARG A 160 -0.13 -6.60 10.66
C ARG A 160 -0.38 -5.44 11.63
N LYS A 161 -0.63 -5.77 12.89
CA LYS A 161 -0.61 -4.84 14.01
C LYS A 161 0.69 -5.01 14.80
N SER A 162 1.48 -3.95 14.89
CA SER A 162 2.71 -3.97 15.70
C SER A 162 2.42 -3.94 17.20
N ILE A 163 3.42 -4.28 18.02
CA ILE A 163 3.37 -4.08 19.48
C ILE A 163 3.09 -2.62 19.90
N HIS A 164 3.35 -1.64 19.04
CA HIS A 164 3.07 -0.22 19.28
C HIS A 164 1.68 0.21 18.80
N GLY A 165 0.83 -0.75 18.40
CA GLY A 165 -0.52 -0.50 17.91
C GLY A 165 -0.60 -0.03 16.46
N SER A 166 0.52 0.27 15.78
CA SER A 166 0.45 0.68 14.37
C SER A 166 0.04 -0.48 13.46
N ILE A 167 -0.99 -0.27 12.66
CA ILE A 167 -1.43 -1.19 11.61
C ILE A 167 -0.71 -0.87 10.30
N ARG A 168 -0.24 -1.90 9.62
CA ARG A 168 0.42 -1.82 8.33
C ARG A 168 -0.18 -2.84 7.40
N GLU A 169 -0.52 -2.38 6.20
CA GLU A 169 -1.06 -3.20 5.14
C GLU A 169 -0.03 -3.40 4.05
N GLY A 170 -0.13 -4.54 3.39
CA GLY A 170 0.61 -4.85 2.19
C GLY A 170 -0.11 -5.92 1.39
N VAL A 171 0.66 -6.59 0.53
CA VAL A 171 0.13 -7.57 -0.42
C VAL A 171 0.63 -8.96 -0.09
N GLY A 172 -0.24 -9.94 -0.30
CA GLY A 172 0.10 -11.35 -0.28
C GLY A 172 0.24 -11.90 -1.70
N ILE A 173 1.19 -12.82 -1.90
CA ILE A 173 1.45 -13.50 -3.17
C ILE A 173 1.61 -15.00 -2.90
N ILE A 174 0.82 -15.83 -3.57
CA ILE A 174 0.84 -17.30 -3.45
C ILE A 174 1.49 -17.90 -4.70
N GLN A 175 2.64 -18.54 -4.50
CA GLN A 175 3.39 -19.26 -5.52
C GLN A 175 3.17 -20.77 -5.38
N GLU A 176 2.84 -21.44 -6.49
CA GLU A 176 2.81 -22.90 -6.62
C GLU A 176 2.02 -23.66 -5.53
N GLN A 177 1.06 -22.99 -4.88
CA GLN A 177 0.19 -23.51 -3.80
C GLN A 177 0.90 -23.99 -2.52
N GLN A 178 2.23 -23.90 -2.45
CA GLN A 178 3.01 -24.32 -1.28
C GLN A 178 3.68 -23.15 -0.56
N LEU A 179 3.65 -21.98 -1.17
CA LEU A 179 4.42 -20.84 -0.71
C LEU A 179 3.60 -19.56 -0.78
N MET A 180 3.67 -18.80 0.30
CA MET A 180 3.12 -17.46 0.41
C MET A 180 4.20 -16.46 0.78
N TYR A 181 4.27 -15.38 0.02
CA TYR A 181 5.03 -14.18 0.36
C TYR A 181 4.07 -13.09 0.83
N ILE A 182 4.45 -12.39 1.88
CA ILE A 182 3.79 -11.16 2.31
C ILE A 182 4.80 -10.03 2.20
N LEU A 183 4.41 -8.95 1.54
CA LEU A 183 5.23 -7.77 1.32
C LEU A 183 4.49 -6.55 1.88
N PHE A 184 5.04 -5.92 2.91
CA PHE A 184 4.52 -4.66 3.44
C PHE A 184 5.65 -3.71 3.85
N ASN A 185 5.30 -2.44 4.05
CA ASN A 185 6.25 -1.44 4.50
C ASN A 185 6.23 -1.33 6.03
N ALA A 186 7.40 -1.36 6.68
CA ALA A 186 7.49 -1.20 8.13
C ALA A 186 7.01 0.19 8.59
N PHE A 187 7.30 1.22 7.80
CA PHE A 187 6.96 2.62 8.09
C PHE A 187 5.83 3.13 7.20
N GLN A 188 5.21 4.23 7.62
CA GLN A 188 4.27 4.95 6.76
C GLN A 188 5.06 5.70 5.67
N LYS A 189 4.42 5.94 4.51
CA LYS A 189 5.00 6.73 3.41
C LYS A 189 5.54 8.06 3.94
N PRO A 190 6.72 8.55 3.50
CA PRO A 190 7.47 8.16 2.29
C PRO A 190 8.62 7.16 2.50
N ASN A 191 8.91 6.71 3.73
CA ASN A 191 10.07 5.87 3.99
C ASN A 191 9.83 4.42 3.52
N MET A 192 10.62 3.93 2.58
CA MET A 192 10.55 2.54 2.10
C MET A 192 11.49 1.64 2.93
N SER A 193 10.90 0.87 3.84
CA SER A 193 11.55 -0.21 4.59
C SER A 193 10.73 -1.47 4.41
N LEU A 194 11.01 -2.18 3.32
CA LEU A 194 10.27 -3.37 2.94
C LEU A 194 10.49 -4.49 3.97
N VAL A 195 9.39 -5.09 4.39
CA VAL A 195 9.36 -6.32 5.17
C VAL A 195 8.85 -7.42 4.25
N THR A 196 9.54 -8.55 4.29
CA THR A 196 9.14 -9.74 3.56
C THR A 196 8.90 -10.87 4.56
N VAL A 197 7.71 -11.46 4.53
CA VAL A 197 7.40 -12.68 5.29
C VAL A 197 7.22 -13.83 4.30
N TYR A 198 8.02 -14.87 4.47
CA TYR A 198 7.90 -16.15 3.77
C TYR A 198 7.10 -17.10 4.66
N LEU A 199 6.05 -17.72 4.12
CA LEU A 199 5.23 -18.69 4.83
C LEU A 199 5.01 -19.94 3.98
N GLN A 200 5.30 -21.11 4.57
CA GLN A 200 5.01 -22.39 3.96
C GLN A 200 3.51 -22.69 4.10
N LEU A 201 2.84 -22.92 2.97
CA LEU A 201 1.43 -23.29 2.92
C LEU A 201 1.29 -24.82 2.99
N PRO A 202 0.47 -25.35 3.91
CA PRO A 202 0.19 -26.78 3.98
C PRO A 202 -0.94 -27.15 3.01
N PHE A 203 -0.92 -28.40 2.52
CA PHE A 203 -2.05 -28.99 1.80
C PHE A 203 -3.07 -29.57 2.79
N LEU A 204 -3.75 -28.69 3.53
CA LEU A 204 -4.73 -29.08 4.54
C LEU A 204 -6.04 -28.32 4.33
N GLU A 205 -7.17 -29.00 4.57
CA GLU A 205 -8.49 -28.37 4.56
C GLU A 205 -8.62 -27.34 5.69
N HIS A 206 -8.04 -27.61 6.86
CA HIS A 206 -8.04 -26.69 8.00
C HIS A 206 -6.61 -26.25 8.33
N ILE A 207 -6.37 -24.93 8.23
CA ILE A 207 -5.06 -24.33 8.45
C ILE A 207 -5.05 -23.71 9.85
N ARG A 208 -4.43 -24.39 10.82
CA ARG A 208 -4.22 -23.83 12.16
C ARG A 208 -2.88 -23.11 12.30
N TYR A 209 -1.83 -23.61 11.63
CA TYR A 209 -0.49 -23.07 11.75
C TYR A 209 0.12 -22.76 10.38
N LEU A 210 0.79 -21.63 10.29
CA LEU A 210 1.70 -21.30 9.20
C LEU A 210 3.06 -21.00 9.80
N ARG A 211 4.13 -21.42 9.13
CA ARG A 211 5.50 -21.19 9.59
C ARG A 211 6.36 -20.66 8.46
N GLY A 212 7.38 -19.90 8.82
CA GLY A 212 8.41 -19.55 7.86
C GLY A 212 9.36 -18.50 8.41
N LEU A 213 9.73 -17.53 7.58
CA LEU A 213 10.78 -16.56 7.86
C LEU A 213 10.26 -15.13 7.75
N TYR A 214 10.67 -14.30 8.70
CA TYR A 214 10.41 -12.87 8.76
C TYR A 214 11.71 -12.12 8.48
N LEU A 215 11.76 -11.41 7.35
CA LEU A 215 12.93 -10.68 6.86
C LEU A 215 12.69 -9.18 7.04
N VAL A 216 13.52 -8.55 7.85
CA VAL A 216 13.43 -7.11 8.18
C VAL A 216 14.81 -6.56 8.53
N PRO A 217 15.04 -5.24 8.45
CA PRO A 217 16.17 -4.62 9.12
C PRO A 217 15.97 -4.56 10.65
N ASP A 218 17.04 -4.75 11.43
CA ASP A 218 17.03 -4.46 12.87
C ASP A 218 17.10 -2.94 13.17
N TYR A 219 17.16 -2.56 14.45
CA TYR A 219 17.26 -1.15 14.85
C TYR A 219 18.52 -0.45 14.31
N ASN A 220 19.59 -1.19 14.05
CA ASN A 220 20.84 -0.70 13.47
C ASN A 220 20.84 -0.79 11.93
N LYS A 221 19.70 -1.12 11.32
CA LYS A 221 19.51 -1.34 9.88
C LYS A 221 20.27 -2.54 9.32
N ASN A 222 20.68 -3.48 10.16
CA ASN A 222 21.25 -4.73 9.68
C ASN A 222 20.14 -5.66 9.18
N PRO A 223 20.32 -6.31 8.02
CA PRO A 223 19.42 -7.36 7.57
C PRO A 223 19.37 -8.51 8.59
N ILE A 224 18.16 -8.89 8.99
CA ILE A 224 17.91 -10.04 9.85
C ILE A 224 16.77 -10.90 9.31
N ALA A 225 16.95 -12.22 9.40
CA ALA A 225 15.94 -13.23 9.17
C ALA A 225 15.61 -13.92 10.48
N ARG A 226 14.33 -14.04 10.84
CA ARG A 226 13.87 -14.75 12.03
C ARG A 226 12.81 -15.78 11.68
N ARG A 227 12.76 -16.89 12.40
CA ARG A 227 11.59 -17.76 12.33
C ARG A 227 10.34 -17.03 12.84
N ILE A 228 9.22 -17.33 12.20
CA ILE A 228 7.90 -16.84 12.58
C ILE A 228 6.90 -17.97 12.46
N VAL A 229 5.98 -18.03 13.43
CA VAL A 229 4.84 -18.96 13.43
C VAL A 229 3.56 -18.14 13.56
N LEU A 230 2.60 -18.35 12.66
CA LEU A 230 1.26 -17.77 12.72
C LEU A 230 0.29 -18.85 13.18
N VAL A 231 -0.45 -18.57 14.24
CA VAL A 231 -1.53 -19.41 14.76
C VAL A 231 -2.86 -18.75 14.38
N LYS A 232 -3.72 -19.47 13.66
CA LYS A 232 -5.03 -18.96 13.24
C LYS A 232 -5.93 -18.78 14.48
N LEU A 233 -6.52 -17.59 14.60
CA LEU A 233 -7.46 -17.25 15.66
C LEU A 233 -8.91 -17.30 15.16
N CYS A 234 -9.14 -16.77 13.96
CA CYS A 234 -10.47 -16.63 13.36
C CYS A 234 -10.41 -16.98 11.87
N ASP A 235 -11.49 -17.57 11.33
CA ASP A 235 -11.62 -17.91 9.90
C ASP A 235 -12.04 -16.73 9.01
N SER A 236 -12.47 -15.62 9.62
CA SER A 236 -12.82 -14.38 8.92
C SER A 236 -12.06 -13.20 9.51
N TYR A 237 -11.93 -12.14 8.71
CA TYR A 237 -11.38 -10.87 9.14
C TYR A 237 -12.52 -9.88 9.47
N SER A 238 -12.48 -9.29 10.66
CA SER A 238 -13.24 -8.10 11.04
C SER A 238 -12.25 -7.02 11.50
N PRO A 239 -12.36 -5.78 11.00
CA PRO A 239 -11.55 -4.67 11.48
C PRO A 239 -11.69 -4.43 13.00
N GLU A 240 -12.91 -4.55 13.54
CA GLU A 240 -13.19 -4.33 14.96
C GLU A 240 -12.55 -5.42 15.84
N GLU A 241 -12.64 -6.68 15.44
CA GLU A 241 -11.99 -7.80 16.14
C GLU A 241 -10.46 -7.71 16.07
N PHE A 242 -9.94 -7.33 14.89
CA PHE A 242 -8.51 -7.15 14.70
C PHE A 242 -7.94 -6.02 15.55
N GLU A 243 -8.65 -4.90 15.66
CA GLU A 243 -8.25 -3.78 16.52
C GLU A 243 -8.22 -4.20 18.00
N ARG A 244 -9.16 -5.04 18.44
CA ARG A 244 -9.19 -5.56 19.82
C ARG A 244 -8.12 -6.61 20.12
N THR A 245 -7.54 -7.23 19.09
CA THR A 245 -6.53 -8.28 19.28
C THR A 245 -5.25 -7.65 19.85
N GLU A 246 -4.83 -8.13 21.02
CA GLU A 246 -3.68 -7.58 21.74
C GLU A 246 -2.36 -7.99 21.10
N ALA A 247 -1.48 -7.02 20.87
CA ALA A 247 -0.08 -7.23 20.50
C ALA A 247 0.80 -6.98 21.72
N GLY A 248 1.87 -7.76 21.90
CA GLY A 248 2.69 -7.61 23.09
C GLY A 248 3.92 -8.51 23.14
N ILE A 249 4.66 -8.38 24.23
CA ILE A 249 5.79 -9.25 24.57
C ILE A 249 5.34 -10.16 25.70
N ILE A 250 5.42 -11.47 25.48
CA ILE A 250 5.07 -12.50 26.45
C ILE A 250 6.37 -13.03 27.04
N THR A 251 6.50 -12.93 28.35
CA THR A 251 7.64 -13.45 29.11
C THR A 251 7.46 -14.93 29.43
N GLN A 252 8.56 -15.66 29.63
CA GLN A 252 8.55 -17.13 29.72
C GLN A 252 7.71 -17.67 30.89
N ASP A 253 7.60 -16.90 31.98
CA ASP A 253 6.77 -17.20 33.16
C ASP A 253 5.27 -17.25 32.84
N LYS A 254 4.84 -16.63 31.74
CA LYS A 254 3.43 -16.52 31.33
C LYS A 254 3.06 -17.41 30.15
N PHE A 255 3.99 -18.24 29.68
CA PHE A 255 3.74 -19.09 28.52
C PHE A 255 2.70 -20.17 28.82
N THR A 256 1.76 -20.34 27.88
CA THR A 256 1.02 -21.59 27.75
C THR A 256 1.92 -22.70 27.21
N ASP A 257 1.49 -23.96 27.31
CA ASP A 257 2.27 -25.09 26.78
C ASP A 257 2.50 -24.98 25.26
N GLU A 258 1.50 -24.48 24.51
CA GLU A 258 1.61 -24.21 23.08
C GLU A 258 2.63 -23.10 22.79
N GLN A 259 2.59 -21.99 23.55
CA GLN A 259 3.54 -20.90 23.41
C GLN A 259 4.96 -21.33 23.75
N ARG A 260 5.15 -22.23 24.73
CA ARG A 260 6.46 -22.77 25.05
C ARG A 260 7.06 -23.54 23.87
N GLN A 261 6.28 -24.40 23.22
CA GLN A 261 6.75 -25.12 22.03
C GLN A 261 7.08 -24.17 20.86
N ILE A 262 6.26 -23.13 20.66
CA ILE A 262 6.52 -22.11 19.64
C ILE A 262 7.79 -21.32 19.98
N PHE A 263 7.99 -20.98 21.24
CA PHE A 263 9.20 -20.30 21.71
C PHE A 263 10.44 -21.15 21.45
N ASP A 264 10.41 -22.44 21.80
CA ASP A 264 11.52 -23.36 21.57
C ASP A 264 11.85 -23.50 20.07
N TYR A 265 10.85 -23.40 19.19
CA TYR A 265 11.03 -23.41 17.74
C TYR A 265 11.54 -22.07 17.16
N THR A 266 11.20 -20.93 17.77
CA THR A 266 11.44 -19.60 17.17
C THR A 266 12.56 -18.80 17.82
N CYS A 267 12.98 -19.17 19.02
CA CYS A 267 13.81 -18.35 19.91
C CYS A 267 15.04 -19.07 20.46
N CYS A 268 15.36 -20.29 19.98
CA CYS A 268 16.57 -21.00 20.39
C CYS A 268 17.79 -20.53 19.59
N ASN A 269 18.99 -20.85 20.11
CA ASN A 269 20.25 -20.51 19.47
C ASN A 269 20.28 -21.11 18.05
N SER A 270 20.63 -20.30 17.03
CA SER A 270 20.58 -20.58 15.58
C SER A 270 19.26 -20.30 14.82
N ASP A 271 18.18 -19.87 15.49
CA ASP A 271 16.89 -19.64 14.82
C ASP A 271 16.71 -18.27 14.14
N TYR A 272 17.77 -17.46 14.10
CA TYR A 272 17.81 -16.23 13.32
C TYR A 272 19.18 -16.03 12.65
N ILE A 273 19.18 -15.54 11.41
CA ILE A 273 20.39 -15.17 10.66
C ILE A 273 20.46 -13.64 10.67
N LYS A 274 21.54 -13.09 11.23
CA LYS A 274 21.77 -11.65 11.36
C LYS A 274 23.13 -11.31 10.76
N MET A 275 23.18 -10.26 9.95
CA MET A 275 24.44 -9.58 9.65
C MET A 275 24.77 -8.66 10.83
N CYS A 276 26.02 -8.61 11.30
CA CYS A 276 26.38 -7.74 12.41
C CYS A 276 27.17 -6.51 11.92
N THR A 277 26.92 -5.34 12.53
CA THR A 277 27.71 -4.14 12.20
C THR A 277 29.01 -4.16 13.00
N LEU A 278 30.14 -4.14 12.32
CA LEU A 278 31.42 -3.93 12.97
C LEU A 278 31.63 -2.45 13.33
N PRO A 279 32.25 -2.14 14.49
CA PRO A 279 32.70 -0.78 14.75
C PRO A 279 33.80 -0.42 13.75
N SER A 280 33.46 0.45 12.77
CA SER A 280 34.33 0.87 11.66
C SER A 280 34.67 -0.24 10.64
N PRO A 281 33.68 -0.71 9.86
CA PRO A 281 33.91 -1.76 8.86
C PRO A 281 34.88 -1.28 7.77
N LYS A 282 35.83 -2.13 7.41
CA LYS A 282 36.73 -1.95 6.26
C LYS A 282 36.16 -2.54 4.97
N LEU A 283 35.11 -3.36 5.07
CA LEU A 283 34.46 -4.13 3.99
C LEU A 283 35.46 -5.03 3.25
N ASP A 284 36.33 -5.70 4.00
CA ASP A 284 37.29 -6.68 3.49
C ASP A 284 37.30 -7.96 4.33
N LEU A 285 38.18 -8.92 3.97
CA LEU A 285 38.22 -10.23 4.60
C LEU A 285 38.38 -10.20 6.13
N ARG A 286 39.00 -9.16 6.68
CA ARG A 286 39.19 -9.01 8.15
C ARG A 286 37.87 -8.78 8.86
N ASP A 287 36.94 -8.11 8.20
CA ASP A 287 35.60 -7.87 8.72
C ASP A 287 34.82 -9.18 8.80
N LEU A 288 35.00 -10.11 7.86
CA LEU A 288 34.29 -11.40 7.88
C LEU A 288 34.65 -12.23 9.13
N GLU A 289 35.94 -12.28 9.49
CA GLU A 289 36.40 -12.99 10.69
C GLU A 289 35.94 -12.30 11.98
N ALA A 290 35.95 -10.96 12.00
CA ALA A 290 35.46 -10.20 13.14
C ALA A 290 33.94 -10.37 13.33
N GLU A 291 33.17 -10.30 12.24
CA GLU A 291 31.73 -10.52 12.23
C GLU A 291 31.41 -11.93 12.73
N LYS A 292 32.14 -12.94 12.25
CA LYS A 292 31.97 -14.31 12.72
C LYS A 292 32.21 -14.46 14.23
N LYS A 293 33.28 -13.87 14.76
CA LYS A 293 33.56 -13.86 16.20
C LYS A 293 32.47 -13.15 17.02
N PHE A 294 31.90 -12.06 16.50
CA PHE A 294 30.79 -11.36 17.17
C PHE A 294 29.52 -12.21 17.21
N LEU A 295 29.17 -12.86 16.10
CA LEU A 295 28.01 -13.75 16.04
C LEU A 295 28.16 -14.97 16.98
N ASP A 296 29.36 -15.54 17.04
CA ASP A 296 29.65 -16.68 17.94
C ASP A 296 29.64 -16.23 19.43
N ALA A 297 30.11 -15.02 19.73
CA ALA A 297 30.07 -14.45 21.08
C ALA A 297 28.66 -14.07 21.54
N GLU A 298 27.83 -13.48 20.67
CA GLU A 298 26.40 -13.27 20.97
C GLU A 298 25.74 -14.61 21.33
N SER A 299 26.01 -15.66 20.56
CA SER A 299 25.48 -17.01 20.82
C SER A 299 25.84 -17.54 22.22
N SER A 300 27.00 -17.17 22.75
CA SER A 300 27.50 -17.61 24.07
C SER A 300 26.92 -16.82 25.25
N ILE A 301 26.57 -15.54 25.05
CA ILE A 301 25.94 -14.68 26.10
C ILE A 301 24.50 -15.13 26.39
N PHE A 302 23.83 -15.77 25.43
CA PHE A 302 22.48 -16.32 25.58
C PHE A 302 22.43 -17.74 26.18
N GLU A 303 23.57 -18.35 26.51
CA GLU A 303 23.67 -19.64 27.22
C GLU A 303 23.69 -19.52 28.76
N GLN A 304 23.77 -18.30 29.31
CA GLN A 304 23.60 -18.00 30.75
C GLN A 304 22.20 -17.47 31.05
#